data_AF-A0A5J5DNP0-F1
#
_entry.id   AF-A0A5J5DNP0-F1
#
_cell.length_a   1.000
_cell.length_b   1.000
_cell.length_c   1.000
_cell.angle_alpha   90.00
_cell.angle_beta   90.00
_cell.angle_gamma   90.00
#
_symmetry.space_group_name_H-M   'P 1'
#
loop_
_entity.id
_entity.type
_entity.pdbx_description
1 polymer ?
#
loop_
_entity_poly.entity_id
_entity_poly.type
_entity_poly.pdbx_seq_one_letter_code
_entity_poly.pdbx_strand_id
1 'polypeptide(L)'
;MWACGVILYILLVGYPPFWDEDQHRLYQQIKAGAYDFPSPEWDTVTPEAKDLINKMLTINPSKRITAAEALKHPWICQRSTVASMMHRQETVECLKKFNARRKLKGAILTTLLVTRNFSAAKSLLNKKADGVKVNNKANTMTSPKDTGPAPALEPQTTVIHNPVDGNKESIESANTTIEDDDVKARKQEIIKVTEQLIESINNGDFESYAKICDPGLTSFEPEALGNLVEGHDFHRFYFENALSKGNKPVHTILLNPHVHLIGENAACIAYIRLTQYMDTSGMPRTMQSEETRVWHRRDGKWQNIHFHRSGSPSIPSH
;
A
#
# COMPACT_ATOMS: atom_id res chain seq x y z
N MET A 1 -4.27 -23.02 -7.89
CA MET A 1 -4.38 -24.16 -6.95
C MET A 1 -3.76 -23.87 -5.58
N TRP A 2 -2.46 -23.55 -5.45
CA TRP A 2 -1.87 -23.18 -4.15
C TRP A 2 -2.64 -22.06 -3.43
N ALA A 3 -2.88 -20.94 -4.12
CA ALA A 3 -3.68 -19.84 -3.58
C ALA A 3 -5.10 -20.28 -3.18
N CYS A 4 -5.71 -21.22 -3.91
CA CYS A 4 -7.02 -21.77 -3.55
C CYS A 4 -6.97 -22.56 -2.24
N GLY A 5 -5.88 -23.29 -1.97
CA GLY A 5 -5.66 -23.97 -0.70
C GLY A 5 -5.55 -22.99 0.47
N VAL A 6 -4.80 -21.89 0.28
CA VAL A 6 -4.71 -20.80 1.27
C VAL A 6 -6.07 -20.16 1.52
N ILE A 7 -6.83 -19.87 0.47
CA ILE A 7 -8.18 -19.30 0.59
C ILE A 7 -9.12 -20.28 1.30
N LEU A 8 -9.10 -21.56 0.92
CA LEU A 8 -9.94 -22.58 1.54
C LEU A 8 -9.67 -22.73 3.03
N TYR A 9 -8.40 -22.74 3.43
CA TYR A 9 -7.98 -22.73 4.83
C TYR A 9 -8.62 -21.55 5.58
N ILE A 10 -8.46 -20.32 5.05
CA ILE A 10 -9.04 -19.11 5.66
C ILE A 10 -10.57 -19.19 5.72
N LEU A 11 -11.24 -19.74 4.70
CA LEU A 11 -12.70 -19.86 4.69
C LEU A 11 -13.23 -20.81 5.78
N LEU A 12 -12.43 -21.79 6.22
CA LEU A 12 -12.84 -22.76 7.25
C LEU A 12 -12.62 -22.26 8.68
N VAL A 13 -11.52 -21.54 8.94
CA VAL A 13 -11.13 -21.14 10.32
C VAL A 13 -10.86 -19.65 10.52
N GLY A 14 -10.81 -18.86 9.45
CA GLY A 14 -10.76 -17.39 9.52
C GLY A 14 -9.36 -16.77 9.70
N TYR A 15 -8.30 -17.58 9.73
CA TYR A 15 -6.90 -17.13 9.76
C TYR A 15 -6.05 -17.82 8.67
N PRO A 16 -4.92 -17.22 8.23
CA PRO A 16 -4.10 -17.79 7.16
C PRO A 16 -3.23 -18.96 7.65
N PRO A 17 -2.91 -19.95 6.78
CA PRO A 17 -2.04 -21.07 7.10
C PRO A 17 -0.56 -20.69 7.25
N PHE A 18 -0.15 -19.53 6.71
CA PHE A 18 1.22 -19.00 6.81
C PHE A 18 1.15 -17.57 7.31
N TRP A 19 1.88 -17.27 8.38
CA TRP A 19 1.95 -15.93 8.93
C TRP A 19 3.23 -15.75 9.74
N ASP A 20 3.91 -14.64 9.50
CA ASP A 20 5.02 -14.16 10.31
C ASP A 20 5.07 -12.63 10.18
N GLU A 21 5.61 -11.95 11.19
CA GLU A 21 5.88 -10.51 11.10
C GLU A 21 7.07 -10.22 10.17
N ASP A 22 8.05 -11.13 10.16
CA ASP A 22 9.22 -11.08 9.28
C ASP A 22 8.89 -11.73 7.93
N GLN A 23 9.02 -10.95 6.84
CA GLN A 23 8.74 -11.46 5.51
C GLN A 23 9.64 -12.62 5.08
N HIS A 24 10.92 -12.61 5.48
CA HIS A 24 11.85 -13.67 5.14
C HIS A 24 11.43 -14.99 5.79
N ARG A 25 11.04 -14.95 7.07
CA ARG A 25 10.50 -16.13 7.78
C ARG A 25 9.18 -16.60 7.20
N LEU A 26 8.28 -15.69 6.86
CA LEU A 26 7.03 -16.02 6.15
C LEU A 26 7.31 -16.77 4.83
N TYR A 27 8.24 -16.27 4.02
CA TYR A 27 8.63 -16.95 2.77
C TYR A 27 9.31 -18.30 3.01
N GLN A 28 10.05 -18.47 4.11
CA GLN A 28 10.60 -19.76 4.51
C GLN A 28 9.49 -20.77 4.85
N GLN A 29 8.49 -20.37 5.64
CA GLN A 29 7.33 -21.21 5.96
C GLN A 29 6.59 -21.66 4.69
N ILE A 30 6.33 -20.72 3.76
CA ILE A 30 5.65 -21.01 2.48
C ILE A 30 6.46 -22.01 1.65
N LYS A 31 7.78 -21.81 1.51
CA LYS A 31 8.66 -22.71 0.75
C LYS A 31 8.74 -24.10 1.38
N ALA A 32 8.73 -24.17 2.70
CA ALA A 32 8.73 -25.42 3.44
C ALA A 32 7.36 -26.12 3.49
N GLY A 33 6.28 -25.44 3.05
CA GLY A 33 4.91 -25.93 3.23
C GLY A 33 4.57 -26.15 4.71
N ALA A 34 5.14 -25.35 5.60
CA ALA A 34 4.97 -25.46 7.04
C ALA A 34 3.66 -24.79 7.46
N TYR A 35 2.58 -25.57 7.49
CA TYR A 35 1.28 -25.22 8.06
C TYR A 35 0.73 -26.43 8.81
N ASP A 36 -0.21 -26.20 9.72
CA ASP A 36 -0.84 -27.23 10.54
C ASP A 36 -2.35 -27.01 10.67
N PHE A 37 -3.01 -27.90 11.41
CA PHE A 37 -4.44 -27.86 11.69
C PHE A 37 -4.65 -27.85 13.22
N PRO A 38 -4.39 -26.71 13.89
CA PRO A 38 -4.35 -26.64 15.35
C PRO A 38 -5.74 -26.83 15.96
N SER A 39 -5.77 -27.45 17.13
CA SER A 39 -6.97 -27.55 17.97
C SER A 39 -7.17 -26.24 18.76
N PRO A 40 -8.43 -25.87 19.08
CA PRO A 40 -9.65 -26.65 18.86
C PRO A 40 -10.36 -26.40 17.53
N GLU A 41 -10.01 -25.35 16.77
CA GLU A 41 -10.81 -24.87 15.64
C GLU A 41 -10.90 -25.91 14.51
N TRP A 42 -9.84 -26.69 14.32
CA TRP A 42 -9.77 -27.74 13.32
C TRP A 42 -10.35 -29.09 13.77
N ASP A 43 -10.69 -29.28 15.05
CA ASP A 43 -11.20 -30.57 15.54
C ASP A 43 -12.56 -30.90 14.94
N THR A 44 -13.37 -29.86 14.68
CA THR A 44 -14.70 -30.01 14.06
C THR A 44 -14.65 -30.04 12.54
N VAL A 45 -13.49 -29.77 11.92
CA VAL A 45 -13.34 -29.71 10.46
C VAL A 45 -13.14 -31.11 9.90
N THR A 46 -13.92 -31.46 8.88
CA THR A 46 -13.95 -32.83 8.36
C THR A 46 -12.60 -33.25 7.77
N PRO A 47 -12.21 -34.52 7.88
CA PRO A 47 -10.96 -35.03 7.33
C PRO A 47 -10.79 -34.74 5.83
N GLU A 48 -11.89 -34.77 5.06
CA GLU A 48 -11.87 -34.55 3.62
C GLU A 48 -11.62 -33.08 3.26
N ALA A 49 -11.97 -32.14 4.14
CA ALA A 49 -11.61 -30.73 3.98
C ALA A 49 -10.10 -30.54 4.15
N LYS A 50 -9.53 -31.16 5.21
CA LYS A 50 -8.08 -31.16 5.49
C LYS A 50 -7.30 -31.83 4.36
N ASP A 51 -7.77 -32.97 3.86
CA ASP A 51 -7.18 -33.69 2.74
C ASP A 51 -7.16 -32.85 1.44
N LEU A 52 -8.27 -32.16 1.13
CA LEU A 52 -8.31 -31.26 -0.02
C LEU A 52 -7.30 -30.11 0.12
N ILE A 53 -7.19 -29.51 1.32
CA ILE A 53 -6.19 -28.48 1.61
C ILE A 53 -4.78 -29.05 1.41
N ASN A 54 -4.48 -30.23 1.94
CA ASN A 54 -3.18 -30.88 1.77
C ASN A 54 -2.82 -31.06 0.30
N LYS A 55 -3.77 -31.52 -0.51
CA LYS A 55 -3.60 -31.70 -1.97
C LYS A 55 -3.39 -30.38 -2.72
N MET A 56 -4.02 -29.28 -2.26
CA MET A 56 -3.84 -27.94 -2.85
C MET A 56 -2.53 -27.27 -2.43
N LEU A 57 -2.10 -27.47 -1.18
CA LEU A 57 -0.88 -26.93 -0.57
C LEU A 57 0.33 -27.87 -0.72
N THR A 58 0.30 -28.78 -1.70
CA THR A 58 1.47 -29.57 -2.09
C THR A 58 2.57 -28.67 -2.66
N ILE A 59 3.76 -28.74 -2.08
CA ILE A 59 4.93 -27.91 -2.46
C ILE A 59 5.31 -28.16 -3.92
N ASN A 60 5.50 -29.42 -4.31
CA ASN A 60 5.85 -29.79 -5.67
C ASN A 60 4.66 -29.52 -6.62
N PRO A 61 4.77 -28.58 -7.58
CA PRO A 61 3.67 -28.22 -8.47
C PRO A 61 3.18 -29.38 -9.34
N SER A 62 4.08 -30.29 -9.75
CA SER A 62 3.73 -31.46 -10.57
C SER A 62 2.94 -32.52 -9.82
N LYS A 63 2.97 -32.50 -8.48
CA LYS A 63 2.18 -33.39 -7.61
C LYS A 63 0.94 -32.70 -7.02
N ARG A 64 0.78 -31.40 -7.28
CA ARG A 64 -0.32 -30.60 -6.75
C ARG A 64 -1.58 -30.89 -7.53
N ILE A 65 -2.70 -31.06 -6.81
CA ILE A 65 -3.99 -31.30 -7.44
C ILE A 65 -4.34 -30.21 -8.45
N THR A 66 -4.86 -30.61 -9.60
CA THR A 66 -5.38 -29.70 -10.63
C THR A 66 -6.78 -29.20 -10.26
N ALA A 67 -7.25 -28.15 -10.92
CA ALA A 67 -8.61 -27.65 -10.71
C ALA A 67 -9.68 -28.69 -11.06
N ALA A 68 -9.47 -29.45 -12.14
CA ALA A 68 -10.40 -30.49 -12.59
C ALA A 68 -10.49 -31.66 -11.60
N GLU A 69 -9.37 -32.06 -11.01
CA GLU A 69 -9.35 -33.09 -9.96
C GLU A 69 -9.97 -32.57 -8.65
N ALA A 70 -9.71 -31.32 -8.28
CA ALA A 70 -10.29 -30.71 -7.08
C ALA A 70 -11.83 -30.67 -7.13
N LEU A 71 -12.41 -30.33 -8.29
CA LEU A 71 -13.87 -30.35 -8.49
C LEU A 71 -14.49 -31.75 -8.33
N LYS A 72 -13.71 -32.81 -8.55
CA LYS A 72 -14.12 -34.20 -8.36
C LYS A 72 -13.86 -34.71 -6.94
N HIS A 73 -13.21 -33.92 -6.08
CA HIS A 73 -12.91 -34.31 -4.71
C HIS A 73 -14.19 -34.51 -3.89
N PRO A 74 -14.31 -35.57 -3.06
CA PRO A 74 -15.53 -35.87 -2.30
C PRO A 74 -16.07 -34.69 -1.49
N TRP A 75 -15.19 -33.91 -0.88
CA TRP A 75 -15.57 -32.71 -0.12
C TRP A 75 -16.34 -31.66 -0.96
N ILE A 76 -16.08 -31.59 -2.27
CA ILE A 76 -16.78 -30.70 -3.20
C ILE A 76 -17.97 -31.41 -3.86
N CYS A 77 -17.74 -32.55 -4.49
CA CYS A 77 -18.75 -33.20 -5.34
C CYS A 77 -19.83 -33.98 -4.54
N GLN A 78 -19.53 -34.36 -3.29
CA GLN A 78 -20.43 -35.07 -2.37
C GLN A 78 -20.71 -34.22 -1.13
N ARG A 79 -20.82 -32.90 -1.31
CA ARG A 79 -20.95 -31.92 -0.21
C ARG A 79 -22.04 -32.27 0.80
N SER A 80 -23.19 -32.79 0.34
CA SER A 80 -24.34 -33.10 1.21
C SER A 80 -24.07 -34.22 2.22
N THR A 81 -23.11 -35.11 1.95
CA THR A 81 -22.78 -36.24 2.81
C THR A 81 -21.45 -36.07 3.52
N VAL A 82 -20.50 -35.36 2.91
CA VAL A 82 -19.09 -35.28 3.37
C VAL A 82 -18.79 -33.96 4.10
N ALA A 83 -19.45 -32.86 3.75
CA ALA A 83 -19.17 -31.58 4.41
C ALA A 83 -20.03 -31.43 5.67
N SER A 84 -19.41 -30.97 6.76
CA SER A 84 -20.15 -30.65 8.00
C SER A 84 -21.13 -29.49 7.77
N MET A 85 -22.36 -29.66 8.28
CA MET A 85 -23.41 -28.62 8.29
C MET A 85 -23.39 -27.77 9.56
N MET A 86 -22.42 -27.96 10.46
CA MET A 86 -22.34 -27.20 11.69
C MET A 86 -22.02 -25.73 11.42
N HIS A 87 -22.79 -24.83 12.04
CA HIS A 87 -22.47 -23.41 12.07
C HIS A 87 -21.23 -23.17 12.94
N ARG A 88 -20.22 -22.49 12.40
CA ARG A 88 -18.97 -22.16 13.11
C ARG A 88 -18.91 -20.66 13.41
N GLN A 89 -19.43 -20.27 14.57
CA GLN A 89 -19.50 -18.86 14.97
C GLN A 89 -18.11 -18.22 15.13
N GLU A 90 -17.15 -18.94 15.74
CA GLU A 90 -15.77 -18.47 15.92
C GLU A 90 -15.09 -18.16 14.58
N THR A 91 -15.27 -19.02 13.57
CA THR A 91 -14.78 -18.77 12.20
C THR A 91 -15.34 -17.44 11.65
N VAL A 92 -16.62 -17.16 11.86
CA VAL A 92 -17.24 -15.91 11.39
C VAL A 92 -16.62 -14.68 12.07
N GLU A 93 -16.33 -14.76 13.36
CA GLU A 93 -15.69 -13.67 14.11
C GLU A 93 -14.24 -13.45 13.69
N CYS A 94 -13.47 -14.52 13.53
CA CYS A 94 -12.12 -14.48 12.99
C CYS A 94 -12.10 -13.90 11.57
N LEU A 95 -13.03 -14.33 10.70
CA LEU A 95 -13.18 -13.76 9.36
C LEU A 95 -13.53 -12.27 9.39
N LYS A 96 -14.34 -11.79 10.34
CA LYS A 96 -14.62 -10.35 10.51
C LYS A 96 -13.35 -9.59 10.86
N LYS A 97 -12.57 -10.07 11.85
CA LYS A 97 -11.28 -9.46 12.25
C LYS A 97 -10.27 -9.50 11.10
N PHE A 98 -10.13 -10.64 10.42
CA PHE A 98 -9.27 -10.82 9.26
C PHE A 98 -9.67 -9.88 8.12
N ASN A 99 -10.95 -9.79 7.80
CA ASN A 99 -11.45 -8.87 6.78
C ASN A 99 -11.24 -7.41 7.17
N ALA A 100 -11.39 -7.03 8.44
CA ALA A 100 -11.09 -5.68 8.91
C ALA A 100 -9.59 -5.36 8.75
N ARG A 101 -8.70 -6.26 9.21
CA ARG A 101 -7.24 -6.12 9.07
C ARG A 101 -6.81 -6.09 7.61
N ARG A 102 -7.38 -6.96 6.76
CA ARG A 102 -7.11 -7.01 5.31
C ARG A 102 -7.70 -5.82 4.58
N LYS A 103 -8.91 -5.37 4.89
CA LYS A 103 -9.49 -4.15 4.31
C LYS A 103 -8.68 -2.93 4.73
N LEU A 104 -8.15 -2.89 5.96
CA LEU A 104 -7.25 -1.82 6.38
C LEU A 104 -5.95 -1.83 5.56
N LYS A 105 -5.25 -2.97 5.48
CA LYS A 105 -4.01 -3.13 4.69
C LYS A 105 -4.23 -2.96 3.17
N GLY A 106 -5.34 -3.48 2.66
CA GLY A 106 -5.71 -3.48 1.25
C GLY A 106 -6.31 -2.17 0.79
N ALA A 107 -7.04 -1.43 1.63
CA ALA A 107 -7.47 -0.07 1.33
C ALA A 107 -6.26 0.87 1.27
N ILE A 108 -5.21 0.65 2.07
CA ILE A 108 -3.93 1.37 1.90
C ILE A 108 -3.40 1.14 0.47
N LEU A 109 -3.25 -0.11 0.05
CA LEU A 109 -2.77 -0.43 -1.29
C LEU A 109 -3.73 0.00 -2.42
N THR A 110 -5.05 -0.06 -2.20
CA THR A 110 -6.06 0.30 -3.20
C THR A 110 -6.23 1.82 -3.32
N THR A 111 -6.12 2.59 -2.24
CA THR A 111 -5.98 4.05 -2.34
C THR A 111 -4.75 4.38 -3.17
N LEU A 112 -3.58 3.80 -2.84
CA LEU A 112 -2.35 3.95 -3.62
C LEU A 112 -2.51 3.58 -5.13
N LEU A 113 -3.38 2.64 -5.49
CA LEU A 113 -3.61 2.19 -6.88
C LEU A 113 -4.76 2.90 -7.61
N VAL A 114 -5.86 3.23 -6.92
CA VAL A 114 -7.03 3.89 -7.52
C VAL A 114 -6.72 5.36 -7.80
N THR A 115 -5.97 6.04 -6.94
CA THR A 115 -5.50 7.40 -7.25
C THR A 115 -4.59 7.38 -8.49
N ARG A 116 -3.79 6.31 -8.68
CA ARG A 116 -2.99 6.09 -9.90
C ARG A 116 -3.85 5.90 -11.16
N ASN A 117 -4.93 5.12 -11.10
CA ASN A 117 -5.79 4.85 -12.26
C ASN A 117 -6.80 5.97 -12.55
N PHE A 118 -7.28 6.69 -11.53
CA PHE A 118 -8.18 7.83 -11.71
C PHE A 118 -7.43 9.01 -12.35
N SER A 119 -6.15 9.22 -12.01
CA SER A 119 -5.25 10.13 -12.72
C SER A 119 -5.09 9.75 -14.21
N ALA A 120 -5.00 8.45 -14.53
CA ALA A 120 -4.97 7.98 -15.91
C ALA A 120 -6.30 8.15 -16.67
N ALA A 121 -7.45 7.97 -16.01
CA ALA A 121 -8.78 8.14 -16.61
C ALA A 121 -9.16 9.61 -16.83
N LYS A 122 -8.77 10.52 -15.90
CA LYS A 122 -8.96 11.98 -16.05
C LYS A 122 -8.16 12.54 -17.25
N SER A 123 -6.97 12.00 -17.50
CA SER A 123 -6.12 12.30 -18.67
C SER A 123 -6.79 11.89 -20.01
N LEU A 124 -7.60 10.83 -20.02
CA LEU A 124 -8.31 10.37 -21.22
C LEU A 124 -9.62 11.12 -21.47
N LEU A 125 -10.31 11.57 -20.42
CA LEU A 125 -11.56 12.34 -20.55
C LEU A 125 -11.33 13.79 -20.96
N ASN A 126 -10.20 14.40 -20.55
CA ASN A 126 -9.81 15.75 -21.00
C ASN A 126 -9.34 15.82 -22.46
N LYS A 127 -9.23 14.69 -23.18
CA LYS A 127 -8.84 14.64 -24.61
C LYS A 127 -10.01 14.80 -25.59
N LYS A 128 -11.26 14.94 -25.12
CA LYS A 128 -12.45 15.18 -25.99
C LYS A 128 -13.11 16.52 -25.71
N ALA A 129 -12.35 17.60 -25.84
CA ALA A 129 -12.89 18.92 -26.14
C ALA A 129 -11.78 19.71 -26.83
N ASP A 130 -11.77 19.69 -28.17
CA ASP A 130 -11.73 20.91 -28.99
C ASP A 130 -11.68 20.59 -30.48
N GLY A 131 -12.58 21.24 -31.21
CA GLY A 131 -12.75 21.13 -32.65
C GLY A 131 -12.07 22.27 -33.42
N VAL A 132 -11.50 21.86 -34.56
CA VAL A 132 -11.54 22.50 -35.90
C VAL A 132 -10.83 23.84 -36.15
N LYS A 133 -9.85 23.80 -37.09
CA LYS A 133 -9.73 24.56 -38.38
C LYS A 133 -8.45 24.09 -39.14
N VAL A 134 -8.54 23.30 -40.23
CA VAL A 134 -8.48 23.64 -41.70
C VAL A 134 -7.23 24.50 -42.07
N ASN A 135 -6.37 24.30 -43.10
CA ASN A 135 -6.03 23.35 -44.19
C ASN A 135 -4.83 24.02 -44.96
N ASN A 136 -3.79 23.40 -45.56
CA ASN A 136 -3.77 22.81 -46.92
C ASN A 136 -2.35 22.31 -47.36
N LYS A 137 -2.33 21.13 -48.04
CA LYS A 137 -1.47 20.60 -49.16
C LYS A 137 0.08 20.45 -48.99
N ALA A 138 0.78 19.41 -49.49
CA ALA A 138 0.46 18.18 -50.25
C ALA A 138 1.67 17.18 -50.30
N ASN A 139 1.37 15.90 -50.57
CA ASN A 139 2.14 14.79 -51.19
C ASN A 139 3.40 14.16 -50.50
N THR A 140 3.40 12.84 -50.21
CA THR A 140 3.74 11.69 -51.12
C THR A 140 3.80 10.35 -50.33
N MET A 141 3.47 9.23 -51.00
CA MET A 141 3.39 7.82 -50.55
C MET A 141 4.69 7.16 -50.01
N THR A 142 4.56 6.19 -49.08
CA THR A 142 4.95 4.74 -49.23
C THR A 142 4.76 3.95 -47.90
N SER A 143 4.27 2.71 -47.98
CA SER A 143 4.12 1.70 -46.89
C SER A 143 5.23 0.63 -46.96
N PRO A 144 5.20 -0.46 -46.15
CA PRO A 144 5.31 -0.57 -44.69
C PRO A 144 6.43 -1.58 -44.27
N LYS A 145 6.82 -1.65 -42.99
CA LYS A 145 7.30 -2.93 -42.39
C LYS A 145 7.35 -2.94 -40.85
N ASP A 146 6.94 -4.09 -40.34
CA ASP A 146 6.83 -4.55 -38.96
C ASP A 146 8.10 -4.41 -38.10
N THR A 147 7.90 -4.23 -36.78
CA THR A 147 8.50 -5.06 -35.72
C THR A 147 7.73 -4.84 -34.42
N GLY A 148 7.42 -5.94 -33.71
CA GLY A 148 6.36 -6.04 -32.71
C GLY A 148 6.59 -5.34 -31.36
N PRO A 149 5.58 -5.37 -30.46
CA PRO A 149 5.67 -4.70 -29.17
C PRO A 149 6.51 -5.51 -28.17
N ALA A 150 7.53 -4.85 -27.61
CA ALA A 150 8.28 -5.34 -26.46
C ALA A 150 7.42 -5.34 -25.17
N PRO A 151 7.70 -6.21 -24.18
CA PRO A 151 6.82 -6.44 -23.05
C PRO A 151 6.76 -5.24 -22.10
N ALA A 152 5.54 -4.90 -21.66
CA ALA A 152 5.29 -3.94 -20.60
C ALA A 152 5.94 -4.42 -19.30
N LEU A 153 6.95 -3.69 -18.82
CA LEU A 153 7.51 -3.84 -17.48
C LEU A 153 6.47 -3.36 -16.46
N GLU A 154 6.00 -4.27 -15.61
CA GLU A 154 5.15 -3.96 -14.47
C GLU A 154 5.93 -3.10 -13.44
N PRO A 155 5.40 -1.95 -12.98
CA PRO A 155 6.02 -1.20 -11.89
C PRO A 155 5.74 -1.91 -10.56
N GLN A 156 6.79 -2.49 -9.97
CA GLN A 156 6.79 -3.02 -8.60
C GLN A 156 6.97 -1.85 -7.61
N THR A 157 5.99 -1.61 -6.75
CA THR A 157 6.18 -0.82 -5.51
C THR A 157 6.57 -1.78 -4.39
N THR A 158 7.86 -1.92 -4.14
CA THR A 158 8.40 -2.66 -2.99
C THR A 158 8.62 -1.70 -1.82
N VAL A 159 7.73 -1.76 -0.82
CA VAL A 159 8.02 -1.28 0.54
C VAL A 159 8.98 -2.30 1.16
N ILE A 160 10.27 -2.02 1.14
CA ILE A 160 11.27 -2.88 1.80
C ILE A 160 11.28 -2.51 3.28
N HIS A 161 10.89 -3.46 4.13
CA HIS A 161 11.19 -3.42 5.56
C HIS A 161 12.70 -3.65 5.75
N ASN A 162 13.35 -2.80 6.55
CA ASN A 162 14.79 -2.85 6.82
C ASN A 162 15.25 -4.21 7.38
N PRO A 163 16.52 -4.60 7.14
CA PRO A 163 17.18 -5.66 7.88
C PRO A 163 17.48 -5.21 9.32
N VAL A 164 17.38 -6.16 10.25
CA VAL A 164 17.67 -6.02 11.68
C VAL A 164 19.15 -5.72 11.88
N ASP A 165 19.47 -4.59 12.53
CA ASP A 165 20.81 -4.32 13.04
C ASP A 165 21.10 -5.17 14.28
N GLY A 166 22.25 -5.84 14.25
CA GLY A 166 22.76 -6.67 15.33
C GLY A 166 23.33 -5.86 16.48
N ASN A 167 22.83 -6.18 17.68
CA ASN A 167 23.53 -6.23 18.96
C ASN A 167 24.21 -4.98 19.52
N LYS A 168 23.57 -4.40 20.54
CA LYS A 168 24.17 -4.26 21.88
C LYS A 168 23.07 -4.24 22.95
N GLU A 169 23.03 -5.30 23.74
CA GLU A 169 22.20 -5.45 24.93
C GLU A 169 22.50 -4.33 25.95
N SER A 170 21.44 -3.77 26.51
CA SER A 170 21.43 -3.30 27.89
C SER A 170 20.12 -3.77 28.52
N ILE A 171 20.29 -4.56 29.57
CA ILE A 171 19.28 -5.27 30.34
C ILE A 171 18.36 -4.26 31.02
N GLU A 172 17.05 -4.39 30.83
CA GLU A 172 16.07 -4.23 31.92
C GLU A 172 14.69 -4.78 31.55
N SER A 173 14.35 -5.86 32.26
CA SER A 173 13.03 -6.20 32.79
C SER A 173 11.88 -6.55 31.82
N ALA A 174 11.60 -7.85 31.83
CA ALA A 174 10.38 -8.47 31.33
C ALA A 174 9.12 -7.78 31.89
N ASN A 175 8.38 -7.11 31.01
CA ASN A 175 6.95 -6.79 31.13
C ASN A 175 6.39 -6.71 29.70
N THR A 176 5.98 -7.84 29.13
CA THR A 176 5.21 -7.86 27.88
C THR A 176 3.76 -7.47 28.20
N THR A 177 3.52 -6.16 28.30
CA THR A 177 2.20 -5.57 28.55
C THR A 177 1.52 -5.19 27.24
N ILE A 178 0.20 -5.29 27.23
CA ILE A 178 -0.77 -4.94 26.16
C ILE A 178 -0.57 -3.54 25.55
N GLU A 179 0.30 -2.71 26.15
CA GLU A 179 0.63 -1.35 25.73
C GLU A 179 1.44 -1.27 24.41
N ASP A 180 2.24 -2.29 24.06
CA ASP A 180 3.09 -2.24 22.86
C ASP A 180 2.29 -2.35 21.55
N ASP A 181 1.25 -3.19 21.51
CA ASP A 181 0.43 -3.38 20.31
C ASP A 181 -0.43 -2.15 19.97
N ASP A 182 -0.97 -1.46 20.98
CA ASP A 182 -1.73 -0.22 20.77
C ASP A 182 -0.82 0.92 20.28
N VAL A 183 0.37 1.05 20.87
CA VAL A 183 1.37 2.03 20.44
C VAL A 183 1.80 1.74 18.99
N LYS A 184 2.04 0.46 18.64
CA LYS A 184 2.37 0.03 17.26
C LYS A 184 1.23 0.36 16.30
N ALA A 185 -0.03 0.13 16.69
CA ALA A 185 -1.20 0.47 15.88
C ALA A 185 -1.35 1.98 15.66
N ARG A 186 -1.17 2.80 16.70
CA ARG A 186 -1.21 4.27 16.60
C ARG A 186 -0.07 4.83 15.75
N LYS A 187 1.15 4.31 15.89
CA LYS A 187 2.27 4.69 15.01
C LYS A 187 1.96 4.37 13.55
N GLN A 188 1.36 3.20 13.28
CA GLN A 188 0.95 2.82 11.93
C GLN A 188 -0.17 3.71 11.37
N GLU A 189 -1.07 4.22 12.21
CA GLU A 189 -2.09 5.20 11.81
C GLU A 189 -1.44 6.52 11.34
N ILE A 190 -0.43 7.01 12.06
CA ILE A 190 0.31 8.23 11.68
C ILE A 190 1.08 8.05 10.37
N ILE A 191 1.73 6.91 10.17
CA ILE A 191 2.41 6.59 8.90
C ILE A 191 1.38 6.61 7.76
N LYS A 192 0.23 5.99 7.96
CA LYS A 192 -0.82 5.90 6.95
C LYS A 192 -1.37 7.28 6.55
N VAL A 193 -1.71 8.14 7.51
CA VAL A 193 -2.22 9.48 7.18
C VAL A 193 -1.13 10.33 6.50
N THR A 194 0.14 10.10 6.82
CA THR A 194 1.28 10.71 6.12
C THR A 194 1.39 10.22 4.67
N GLU A 195 1.24 8.93 4.41
CA GLU A 195 1.20 8.39 3.04
C GLU A 195 0.06 9.00 2.21
N GLN A 196 -1.13 9.12 2.79
CA GLN A 196 -2.29 9.76 2.14
C GLN A 196 -2.02 11.23 1.79
N LEU A 197 -1.36 11.96 2.68
CA LEU A 197 -0.95 13.34 2.43
C LEU A 197 0.03 13.43 1.26
N ILE A 198 1.10 12.62 1.27
CA ILE A 198 2.10 12.60 0.19
C ILE A 198 1.47 12.22 -1.15
N GLU A 199 0.52 11.29 -1.14
CA GLU A 199 -0.23 10.91 -2.32
C GLU A 199 -1.07 12.06 -2.88
N SER A 200 -1.74 12.85 -2.02
CA SER A 200 -2.48 14.04 -2.47
C SER A 200 -1.57 15.05 -3.17
N ILE A 201 -0.34 15.24 -2.66
CA ILE A 201 0.67 16.12 -3.25
C ILE A 201 1.12 15.58 -4.62
N ASN A 202 1.48 14.30 -4.68
CA ASN A 202 1.95 13.66 -5.91
C ASN A 202 0.92 13.67 -7.04
N ASN A 203 -0.38 13.63 -6.71
CA ASN A 203 -1.47 13.67 -7.68
C ASN A 203 -1.94 15.09 -8.01
N GLY A 204 -1.37 16.13 -7.38
CA GLY A 204 -1.88 17.49 -7.51
C GLY A 204 -3.33 17.66 -7.04
N ASP A 205 -3.78 16.84 -6.09
CA ASP A 205 -5.12 16.90 -5.51
C ASP A 205 -5.16 17.87 -4.31
N PHE A 206 -5.34 19.15 -4.62
CA PHE A 206 -5.39 20.21 -3.61
C PHE A 206 -6.57 20.05 -2.65
N GLU A 207 -7.72 19.53 -3.12
CA GLU A 207 -8.91 19.39 -2.29
C GLU A 207 -8.70 18.35 -1.18
N SER A 208 -8.09 17.21 -1.51
CA SER A 208 -7.70 16.21 -0.51
C SER A 208 -6.60 16.73 0.42
N TYR A 209 -5.59 17.42 -0.12
CA TYR A 209 -4.53 18.05 0.68
C TYR A 209 -5.12 19.01 1.72
N ALA A 210 -6.00 19.92 1.31
CA ALA A 210 -6.63 20.91 2.19
C ALA A 210 -7.55 20.29 3.26
N LYS A 211 -8.11 19.10 3.01
CA LYS A 211 -8.88 18.35 4.03
C LYS A 211 -8.00 17.70 5.10
N ILE A 212 -6.78 17.32 4.72
CA ILE A 212 -5.82 16.67 5.62
C ILE A 212 -5.03 17.70 6.42
N CYS A 213 -4.78 18.87 5.86
CA CYS A 213 -4.08 19.96 6.55
C CYS A 213 -5.03 20.80 7.41
N ASP A 214 -4.52 21.33 8.50
CA ASP A 214 -5.21 22.36 9.28
C ASP A 214 -5.32 23.67 8.47
N PRO A 215 -6.42 24.44 8.55
CA PRO A 215 -6.52 25.74 7.90
C PRO A 215 -5.43 26.72 8.31
N GLY A 216 -4.93 26.63 9.54
CA GLY A 216 -3.78 27.37 10.08
C GLY A 216 -2.46 26.58 10.04
N LEU A 217 -2.31 25.64 9.09
CA LEU A 217 -1.06 24.90 8.89
C LEU A 217 0.13 25.87 8.82
N THR A 218 1.16 25.62 9.61
CA THR A 218 2.43 26.36 9.50
C THR A 218 3.48 25.54 8.77
N SER A 219 4.33 26.18 7.95
CA SER A 219 5.38 25.47 7.22
C SER A 219 6.73 26.19 7.16
N PHE A 220 7.80 25.40 7.24
CA PHE A 220 9.15 25.75 6.80
C PHE A 220 9.53 24.86 5.62
N GLU A 221 9.88 25.45 4.49
CA GLU A 221 10.33 24.72 3.31
C GLU A 221 11.27 25.57 2.45
N PRO A 222 12.10 24.96 1.58
CA PRO A 222 13.05 25.71 0.74
C PRO A 222 12.40 26.85 -0.05
N GLU A 223 11.18 26.64 -0.53
CA GLU A 223 10.37 27.59 -1.29
C GLU A 223 9.97 28.83 -0.50
N ALA A 224 9.88 28.73 0.83
CA ALA A 224 9.58 29.84 1.72
C ALA A 224 10.80 30.74 1.98
N LEU A 225 11.97 30.39 1.44
CA LEU A 225 13.22 31.17 1.54
C LEU A 225 13.58 31.54 2.98
N GLY A 226 13.42 30.59 3.90
CA GLY A 226 13.72 30.76 5.32
C GLY A 226 12.63 31.45 6.15
N ASN A 227 11.46 31.75 5.57
CA ASN A 227 10.33 32.33 6.28
C ASN A 227 9.35 31.25 6.76
N LEU A 228 8.65 31.53 7.85
CA LEU A 228 7.50 30.74 8.28
C LEU A 228 6.28 31.14 7.45
N VAL A 229 5.62 30.16 6.84
CA VAL A 229 4.39 30.33 6.07
C VAL A 229 3.20 29.81 6.87
N GLU A 230 2.03 30.44 6.71
CA GLU A 230 0.77 30.02 7.34
C GLU A 230 -0.33 29.78 6.30
N GLY A 231 -1.14 28.76 6.55
CA GLY A 231 -2.24 28.32 5.72
C GLY A 231 -1.81 27.52 4.49
N HIS A 232 -2.75 27.31 3.58
CA HIS A 232 -2.55 26.51 2.37
C HIS A 232 -2.42 27.34 1.09
N ASP A 233 -2.57 28.66 1.16
CA ASP A 233 -2.59 29.52 -0.03
C ASP A 233 -1.23 29.59 -0.72
N PHE A 234 -0.14 29.57 0.05
CA PHE A 234 1.21 29.45 -0.50
C PHE A 234 1.37 28.13 -1.28
N HIS A 235 0.94 27.01 -0.69
CA HIS A 235 1.04 25.70 -1.32
C HIS A 235 0.12 25.56 -2.55
N ARG A 236 -1.06 26.20 -2.55
CA ARG A 236 -2.04 26.18 -3.66
C ARG A 236 -1.39 26.55 -4.99
N PHE A 237 -0.49 27.53 -4.99
CA PHE A 237 0.25 27.94 -6.18
C PHE A 237 0.96 26.75 -6.87
N TYR A 238 1.60 25.87 -6.10
CA TYR A 238 2.31 24.69 -6.61
C TYR A 238 1.38 23.63 -7.18
N PHE A 239 0.22 23.43 -6.54
CA PHE A 239 -0.82 22.53 -7.05
C PHE A 239 -1.36 23.01 -8.40
N GLU A 240 -1.63 24.30 -8.55
CA GLU A 240 -2.21 24.87 -9.77
C GLU A 240 -1.20 25.00 -10.92
N ASN A 241 0.09 25.20 -10.61
CA ASN A 241 1.08 25.57 -11.63
C ASN A 241 2.14 24.52 -11.92
N ALA A 242 2.51 23.68 -10.96
CA ALA A 242 3.62 22.74 -11.11
C ALA A 242 3.17 21.28 -11.06
N LEU A 243 2.42 20.89 -10.03
CA LEU A 243 2.08 19.50 -9.77
C LEU A 243 0.97 18.98 -10.69
N SER A 244 0.00 19.83 -11.06
CA SER A 244 -1.12 19.45 -11.94
C SER A 244 -0.75 19.28 -13.43
N LYS A 245 0.44 19.73 -13.86
CA LYS A 245 0.86 19.73 -15.27
C LYS A 245 1.86 18.63 -15.63
N GLY A 246 2.41 17.93 -14.63
CA GLY A 246 3.40 16.86 -14.84
C GLY A 246 2.76 15.52 -15.15
N ASN A 247 2.55 15.18 -16.42
CA ASN A 247 2.01 13.87 -16.83
C ASN A 247 3.05 12.72 -16.76
N LYS A 248 4.19 12.95 -16.09
CA LYS A 248 5.29 11.97 -15.97
C LYS A 248 5.19 11.26 -14.63
N PRO A 249 5.43 9.93 -14.57
CA PRO A 249 5.34 9.18 -13.33
C PRO A 249 6.37 9.71 -12.32
N VAL A 250 5.89 10.01 -11.12
CA VAL A 250 6.70 10.32 -9.95
C VAL A 250 6.58 9.16 -8.97
N HIS A 251 7.71 8.57 -8.59
CA HIS A 251 7.77 7.50 -7.61
C HIS A 251 8.34 8.06 -6.29
N THR A 252 7.68 7.79 -5.17
CA THR A 252 8.07 8.33 -3.86
C THR A 252 8.27 7.19 -2.87
N ILE A 253 9.34 7.30 -2.08
CA ILE A 253 9.70 6.34 -1.03
C ILE A 253 9.91 7.12 0.27
N LEU A 254 9.28 6.66 1.36
CA LEU A 254 9.52 7.16 2.70
C LEU A 254 10.51 6.21 3.39
N LEU A 255 11.72 6.70 3.65
CA LEU A 255 12.76 5.96 4.34
C LEU A 255 12.77 6.31 5.83
N ASN A 256 12.94 5.27 6.65
CA ASN A 256 13.10 5.34 8.11
C ASN A 256 12.11 6.30 8.79
N PRO A 257 10.79 6.08 8.66
CA PRO A 257 9.82 6.91 9.37
C PRO A 257 9.93 6.69 10.88
N HIS A 258 10.19 7.77 11.62
CA HIS A 258 10.24 7.78 13.08
C HIS A 258 9.05 8.54 13.64
N VAL A 259 8.13 7.81 14.28
CA VAL A 259 6.92 8.39 14.90
C VAL A 259 7.10 8.54 16.41
N HIS A 260 6.88 9.76 16.89
CA HIS A 260 6.77 10.12 18.29
C HIS A 260 5.30 10.43 18.61
N LEU A 261 4.67 9.62 19.46
CA LEU A 261 3.32 9.89 19.96
C LEU A 261 3.42 10.85 21.15
N ILE A 262 2.56 11.88 21.17
CA ILE A 262 2.54 12.91 22.21
C ILE A 262 1.12 12.92 22.80
N GLY A 263 0.93 12.14 23.87
CA GLY A 263 -0.40 11.89 24.41
C GLY A 263 -1.30 11.13 23.43
N GLU A 264 -2.61 11.36 23.52
CA GLU A 264 -3.61 10.65 22.71
C GLU A 264 -3.90 11.33 21.37
N ASN A 265 -3.78 12.67 21.33
CA ASN A 265 -4.27 13.49 20.23
C ASN A 265 -3.17 14.20 19.44
N ALA A 266 -1.90 13.98 19.74
CA ALA A 266 -0.80 14.58 18.99
C ALA A 266 0.27 13.54 18.62
N ALA A 267 0.91 13.75 17.48
CA ALA A 267 2.04 12.95 17.04
C ALA A 267 2.97 13.77 16.17
N CYS A 268 4.25 13.42 16.18
CA CYS A 268 5.26 13.94 15.28
C CYS A 268 5.87 12.78 14.48
N ILE A 269 6.03 12.94 13.18
CA ILE A 269 6.72 11.98 12.33
C ILE A 269 7.84 12.68 11.58
N ALA A 270 9.03 12.10 11.60
CA ALA A 270 10.17 12.52 10.79
C ALA A 270 10.59 11.38 9.86
N TYR A 271 10.90 11.69 8.61
CA TYR A 271 11.30 10.71 7.59
C TYR A 271 12.17 11.36 6.53
N ILE A 272 12.89 10.51 5.79
CA ILE A 272 13.58 10.92 4.56
C ILE A 272 12.67 10.56 3.39
N ARG A 273 12.33 11.53 2.56
CA ARG A 273 11.57 11.31 1.33
C ARG A 273 12.52 11.26 0.14
N LEU A 274 12.50 10.13 -0.57
CA LEU A 274 13.12 10.02 -1.88
C LEU A 274 12.06 10.16 -2.96
N THR A 275 12.31 11.04 -3.92
CA THR A 275 11.42 11.28 -5.07
C THR A 275 12.18 11.00 -6.34
N GLN A 276 11.71 10.02 -7.11
CA GLN A 276 12.24 9.67 -8.41
C GLN A 276 11.28 10.21 -9.48
N TYR A 277 11.82 10.92 -10.46
CA TYR A 277 11.06 11.55 -11.52
C TYR A 277 11.87 11.59 -12.81
N MET A 278 11.19 11.88 -13.92
CA MET A 278 11.84 12.09 -15.22
C MET A 278 11.99 13.60 -15.45
N ASP A 279 13.20 14.09 -15.65
CA ASP A 279 13.45 15.50 -15.91
C ASP A 279 12.94 15.94 -17.31
N THR A 280 13.13 17.20 -17.67
CA THR A 280 12.70 17.76 -18.97
C THR A 280 13.38 17.08 -20.15
N SER A 281 14.62 16.61 -20.00
CA SER A 281 15.37 15.83 -20.99
C SER A 281 14.91 14.38 -21.11
N GLY A 282 14.04 13.93 -20.19
CA GLY A 282 13.62 12.54 -20.12
C GLY A 282 14.64 11.63 -19.45
N MET A 283 15.55 12.18 -18.65
CA MET A 283 16.48 11.40 -17.84
C MET A 283 15.89 11.16 -16.44
N PRO A 284 16.03 9.95 -15.89
CA PRO A 284 15.61 9.69 -14.52
C PRO A 284 16.51 10.43 -13.53
N ARG A 285 15.89 11.11 -12.58
CA ARG A 285 16.53 11.82 -11.48
C ARG A 285 15.98 11.32 -10.16
N THR A 286 16.81 11.37 -9.12
CA THR A 286 16.40 11.08 -7.74
C THR A 286 16.72 12.30 -6.89
N MET A 287 15.77 12.67 -6.05
CA MET A 287 15.85 13.80 -5.16
C MET A 287 15.57 13.35 -3.73
N GLN A 288 16.30 13.93 -2.77
CA GLN A 288 16.14 13.65 -1.35
C GLN A 288 15.69 14.93 -0.61
N SER A 289 14.75 14.76 0.31
CA SER A 289 14.35 15.78 1.28
C SER A 289 14.08 15.15 2.64
N GLU A 290 14.50 15.83 3.71
CA GLU A 290 14.15 15.47 5.07
C GLU A 290 12.87 16.18 5.47
N GLU A 291 11.86 15.44 5.91
CA GLU A 291 10.54 15.97 6.20
C GLU A 291 10.13 15.64 7.64
N THR A 292 9.62 16.64 8.35
CA THR A 292 8.97 16.49 9.66
C THR A 292 7.54 16.99 9.59
N ARG A 293 6.59 16.21 10.09
CA ARG A 293 5.17 16.55 10.13
C ARG A 293 4.66 16.44 11.55
N VAL A 294 3.95 17.46 12.01
CA VAL A 294 3.22 17.44 13.28
C VAL A 294 1.74 17.24 13.00
N TRP A 295 1.16 16.25 13.65
CA TRP A 295 -0.21 15.83 13.52
C TRP A 295 -0.96 16.11 14.81
N HIS A 296 -2.19 16.59 14.68
CA HIS A 296 -3.11 16.77 15.79
C HIS A 296 -4.47 16.19 15.44
N ARG A 297 -5.08 15.47 16.39
CA ARG A 297 -6.37 14.82 16.22
C ARG A 297 -7.47 15.73 16.76
N ARG A 298 -8.40 16.13 15.90
CA ARG A 298 -9.61 16.89 16.26
C ARG A 298 -10.83 16.17 15.70
N ASP A 299 -11.87 16.02 16.52
CA ASP A 299 -13.12 15.34 16.14
C ASP A 299 -12.89 13.96 15.50
N GLY A 300 -11.93 13.22 16.05
CA GLY A 300 -11.56 11.87 15.59
C GLY A 300 -10.69 11.83 14.33
N LYS A 301 -10.37 12.97 13.71
CA LYS A 301 -9.57 13.07 12.47
C LYS A 301 -8.19 13.67 12.72
N TRP A 302 -7.16 13.06 12.13
CA TRP A 302 -5.80 13.61 12.14
C TRP A 302 -5.67 14.74 11.12
N GLN A 303 -5.16 15.88 11.56
CA GLN A 303 -4.81 17.01 10.71
C GLN A 303 -3.34 17.36 10.84
N ASN A 304 -2.68 17.66 9.72
CA ASN A 304 -1.31 18.17 9.75
C ASN A 304 -1.35 19.65 10.14
N ILE A 305 -0.73 19.99 11.28
CA ILE A 305 -0.75 21.35 11.85
C ILE A 305 0.58 22.10 11.63
N HIS A 306 1.67 21.37 11.45
CA HIS A 306 2.98 21.94 11.12
C HIS A 306 3.78 21.01 10.22
N PHE A 307 4.56 21.57 9.31
CA PHE A 307 5.45 20.84 8.44
C PHE A 307 6.79 21.55 8.29
N HIS A 308 7.87 20.77 8.26
CA HIS A 308 9.20 21.26 7.95
C HIS A 308 9.83 20.35 6.89
N ARG A 309 10.25 20.93 5.76
CA ARG A 309 11.11 20.31 4.75
C ARG A 309 12.49 20.93 4.75
N SER A 310 13.50 20.08 4.77
CA SER A 310 14.90 20.44 4.50
C SER A 310 15.38 19.75 3.21
N GLY A 311 16.50 20.25 2.68
CA GLY A 311 17.11 19.73 1.47
C GLY A 311 16.64 20.45 0.22
N SER A 312 16.24 19.68 -0.79
CA SER A 312 15.96 20.19 -2.14
C SER A 312 14.51 20.69 -2.30
N PRO A 313 14.26 21.69 -3.17
CA PRO A 313 12.90 22.16 -3.48
C PRO A 313 12.05 21.04 -4.12
N SER A 314 10.74 21.12 -3.93
CA SER A 314 9.73 20.23 -4.52
C SER A 314 9.75 20.22 -6.06
N ILE A 315 10.24 21.30 -6.68
CA ILE A 315 10.45 21.40 -8.12
C ILE A 315 11.96 21.49 -8.39
N PRO A 316 12.52 20.60 -9.22
CA PRO A 316 13.91 20.70 -9.64
C PRO A 316 14.18 22.04 -10.34
N SER A 317 15.25 22.73 -9.97
CA SER A 317 15.74 23.88 -10.74
C SER A 317 16.07 23.44 -12.17
N HIS A 318 15.56 24.18 -13.15
CA HIS A 318 15.77 23.96 -14.59
C HIS A 318 17.25 23.84 -14.98
#